data_AF-A0A925RZQ2-F1
#
_entry.id   AF-A0A925RZQ2-F1
#
_cell.length_a   1.000
_cell.length_b   1.000
_cell.length_c   1.000
_cell.angle_alpha   90.00
_cell.angle_beta   90.00
_cell.angle_gamma   90.00
#
_symmetry.space_group_name_H-M   'P 1'
#
loop_
_entity.id
_entity.type
_entity.pdbx_description
1 polymer ?
#
loop_
_entity_poly.entity_id
_entity_poly.type
_entity_poly.pdbx_seq_one_letter_code
_entity_poly.pdbx_strand_id
1 'polypeptide(L)'
;MRRLLAAVALLVASSAGLVPPLHAAKIYKWSDRNGVVHYGDHVPPVTDTPVTVIPVRAEPGAIARLRLENSDDAYLAWADNTLAGPIEVLLQLSRGDNVAGEPALPARATVPARGSVLVSRLGTIDPTRDGRSEFRLEVVPGDPSAKPRDVEYGYPLRTPELRVDQGFGGGFSHNDVQNRHAVDFAAEIGTPVVAAREGTVMQVESDFDKAGLNSEKYGGRANFVRILHDDGTMAMYAHLKTDGVMVRVGQQVRRGQQIGLSGNTGFTTGPHLHFAVQVNRGMQLQSIPFRMFGPEGILRFSEVGARLTR
;
A
#
# COMPACT_ATOMS: atom_id res chain seq x y z
N MET A 1 -3.73 46.47 -6.33
CA MET A 1 -4.43 45.24 -5.87
C MET A 1 -3.36 44.19 -5.62
N ARG A 2 -3.43 43.43 -4.51
CA ARG A 2 -2.65 42.18 -4.39
C ARG A 2 -3.25 41.18 -5.39
N ARG A 3 -2.42 40.41 -6.10
CA ARG A 3 -2.89 39.29 -6.95
C ARG A 3 -2.81 37.98 -6.16
N LEU A 4 -3.74 37.06 -6.40
CA LEU A 4 -3.81 35.77 -5.71
C LEU A 4 -3.11 34.68 -6.53
N LEU A 5 -2.40 33.79 -5.86
CA LEU A 5 -1.79 32.61 -6.50
C LEU A 5 -2.89 31.65 -6.99
N ALA A 6 -2.80 31.20 -8.25
CA ALA A 6 -3.68 30.16 -8.79
C ALA A 6 -3.05 28.77 -8.63
N ALA A 7 -3.33 28.10 -7.52
CA ALA A 7 -2.78 26.79 -7.19
C ALA A 7 -3.67 25.62 -7.69
N VAL A 8 -3.02 24.58 -8.25
CA VAL A 8 -3.62 23.30 -8.63
C VAL A 8 -2.87 22.18 -7.89
N ALA A 9 -3.60 21.32 -7.18
CA ALA A 9 -3.04 20.14 -6.52
C ALA A 9 -3.16 18.92 -7.43
N LEU A 10 -2.04 18.26 -7.73
CA LEU A 10 -1.99 16.95 -8.38
C LEU A 10 -1.40 15.93 -7.41
N LEU A 11 -2.20 14.99 -6.92
CA LEU A 11 -1.65 13.87 -6.16
C LEU A 11 -0.97 12.89 -7.14
N VAL A 12 0.28 12.53 -6.89
CA VAL A 12 0.96 11.45 -7.61
C VAL A 12 1.51 10.47 -6.59
N ALA A 13 0.66 9.51 -6.19
CA ALA A 13 1.10 8.36 -5.42
C ALA A 13 2.03 7.52 -6.33
N SER A 14 3.32 7.50 -6.00
CA SER A 14 4.39 6.98 -6.86
C SER A 14 4.54 5.44 -6.79
N SER A 15 3.45 4.71 -7.02
CA SER A 15 3.52 3.37 -7.61
C SER A 15 3.83 3.53 -9.11
N ALA A 16 4.93 2.96 -9.60
CA ALA A 16 5.40 3.22 -10.96
C ALA A 16 4.48 2.58 -12.03
N GLY A 17 3.72 3.42 -12.75
CA GLY A 17 2.92 3.02 -13.92
C GLY A 17 1.83 4.05 -14.27
N LEU A 18 1.70 4.43 -15.55
CA LEU A 18 0.64 5.33 -16.03
C LEU A 18 -0.50 4.55 -16.72
N VAL A 19 -1.65 4.41 -16.05
CA VAL A 19 -2.94 3.99 -16.67
C VAL A 19 -4.11 4.68 -15.90
N PRO A 20 -5.19 5.15 -16.56
CA PRO A 20 -6.37 5.74 -15.91
C PRO A 20 -7.45 4.64 -15.56
N PRO A 21 -8.68 4.94 -15.13
CA PRO A 21 -9.05 4.96 -13.71
C PRO A 21 -10.01 3.84 -13.22
N LEU A 22 -10.07 3.69 -11.89
CA LEU A 22 -11.18 3.17 -11.07
C LEU A 22 -11.63 1.69 -11.09
N HIS A 23 -12.14 1.27 -9.91
CA HIS A 23 -12.99 0.13 -9.51
C HIS A 23 -12.26 -1.01 -8.75
N ALA A 24 -12.85 -1.63 -7.70
CA ALA A 24 -14.05 -1.26 -6.92
C ALA A 24 -14.21 -2.02 -5.56
N ALA A 25 -14.57 -1.28 -4.51
CA ALA A 25 -15.20 -1.80 -3.28
C ALA A 25 -16.67 -2.23 -3.54
N LYS A 26 -17.42 -2.65 -2.51
CA LYS A 26 -18.78 -3.21 -2.67
C LYS A 26 -19.77 -2.66 -1.63
N ILE A 27 -20.97 -2.30 -2.07
CA ILE A 27 -22.16 -2.10 -1.23
C ILE A 27 -23.18 -3.18 -1.58
N TYR A 28 -23.75 -3.81 -0.57
CA TYR A 28 -24.84 -4.77 -0.69
C TYR A 28 -26.16 -4.03 -0.54
N LYS A 29 -27.06 -4.19 -1.52
CA LYS A 29 -28.44 -3.69 -1.50
C LYS A 29 -29.40 -4.85 -1.40
N TRP A 30 -30.34 -4.80 -0.46
CA TRP A 30 -31.41 -5.80 -0.32
C TRP A 30 -32.74 -5.13 0.03
N SER A 31 -33.82 -5.91 0.07
CA SER A 31 -35.10 -5.49 0.62
C SER A 31 -35.49 -6.36 1.81
N ASP A 32 -36.22 -5.80 2.78
CA ASP A 32 -36.87 -6.60 3.83
C ASP A 32 -38.28 -7.05 3.41
N ARG A 33 -38.93 -7.83 4.30
CA ARG A 33 -40.28 -8.35 4.08
C ARG A 33 -41.37 -7.28 3.94
N ASN A 34 -41.11 -6.04 4.33
CA ASN A 34 -42.02 -4.91 4.19
C ASN A 34 -41.74 -4.11 2.90
N GLY A 35 -40.78 -4.55 2.08
CA GLY A 35 -40.35 -3.88 0.85
C GLY A 35 -39.38 -2.73 1.06
N VAL A 36 -38.93 -2.47 2.31
CA VAL A 36 -37.98 -1.38 2.58
C VAL A 36 -36.61 -1.76 2.02
N VAL A 37 -35.98 -0.84 1.30
CA VAL A 37 -34.66 -1.03 0.68
C VAL A 37 -33.57 -0.64 1.67
N HIS A 38 -32.62 -1.55 1.88
CA HIS A 38 -31.47 -1.41 2.77
C HIS A 38 -30.15 -1.43 1.99
N TYR A 39 -29.11 -0.84 2.57
CA TYR A 39 -27.76 -0.76 2.02
C TYR A 39 -26.72 -1.01 3.12
N GLY A 40 -25.62 -1.70 2.81
CA GLY A 40 -24.53 -1.96 3.75
C GLY A 40 -23.21 -2.33 3.07
N ASP A 41 -22.12 -2.32 3.83
CA ASP A 41 -20.76 -2.71 3.42
C ASP A 41 -20.44 -4.21 3.66
N HIS A 42 -21.40 -4.95 4.21
CA HIS A 42 -21.34 -6.39 4.46
C HIS A 42 -22.58 -7.10 3.91
N VAL A 43 -22.45 -8.41 3.64
CA VAL A 43 -23.59 -9.25 3.28
C VAL A 43 -24.58 -9.29 4.47
N PRO A 44 -25.87 -8.98 4.29
CA PRO A 44 -26.86 -9.06 5.36
C PRO A 44 -27.01 -10.50 5.87
N PRO A 45 -27.13 -10.73 7.20
CA PRO A 45 -27.01 -12.07 7.77
C PRO A 45 -28.21 -12.99 7.47
N VAL A 46 -29.39 -12.44 7.19
CA VAL A 46 -30.59 -13.17 6.72
C VAL A 46 -31.40 -12.25 5.80
N THR A 47 -31.78 -12.71 4.61
CA THR A 47 -32.69 -11.99 3.70
C THR A 47 -33.60 -12.95 2.94
N ASP A 48 -34.89 -12.66 2.91
CA ASP A 48 -35.88 -13.40 2.11
C ASP A 48 -35.89 -12.98 0.61
N THR A 49 -35.06 -12.00 0.22
CA THR A 49 -34.97 -11.44 -1.14
C THR A 49 -33.55 -11.53 -1.71
N PRO A 50 -33.35 -11.56 -3.05
CA PRO A 50 -32.02 -11.52 -3.66
C PRO A 50 -31.21 -10.27 -3.28
N VAL A 51 -29.98 -10.47 -2.78
CA VAL A 51 -29.04 -9.39 -2.49
C VAL A 51 -28.36 -8.93 -3.79
N THR A 52 -28.49 -7.65 -4.12
CA THR A 52 -27.82 -7.01 -5.25
C THR A 52 -26.48 -6.44 -4.80
N VAL A 53 -25.37 -6.92 -5.37
CA VAL A 53 -24.04 -6.35 -5.14
C VAL A 53 -23.85 -5.13 -6.06
N ILE A 54 -23.65 -3.96 -5.46
CA ILE A 54 -23.31 -2.71 -6.13
C ILE A 54 -21.78 -2.53 -6.06
N PRO A 55 -21.04 -2.57 -7.17
CA PRO A 55 -19.61 -2.26 -7.18
C PRO A 55 -19.41 -0.75 -6.94
N VAL A 56 -18.93 -0.40 -5.75
CA VAL A 56 -18.59 0.98 -5.37
C VAL A 56 -17.21 1.33 -5.91
N ARG A 57 -17.14 2.39 -6.71
CA ARG A 57 -15.95 2.82 -7.44
C ARG A 57 -14.85 3.39 -6.52
N ALA A 58 -14.15 2.50 -5.81
CA ALA A 58 -12.86 2.75 -5.19
C ALA A 58 -11.76 2.90 -6.26
N GLU A 59 -10.92 3.92 -6.10
CA GLU A 59 -9.59 3.95 -6.71
C GLU A 59 -8.65 2.98 -5.97
N PRO A 60 -7.51 2.58 -6.56
CA PRO A 60 -6.34 2.17 -5.77
C PRO A 60 -6.12 3.19 -4.65
N GLY A 61 -6.09 2.74 -3.40
CA GLY A 61 -6.37 3.62 -2.26
C GLY A 61 -5.32 4.71 -2.11
N ALA A 62 -5.65 5.95 -2.50
CA ALA A 62 -4.75 7.10 -2.40
C ALA A 62 -4.23 7.26 -0.97
N ILE A 63 -2.98 6.83 -0.75
CA ILE A 63 -2.41 6.63 0.60
C ILE A 63 -2.19 7.95 1.36
N ALA A 64 -2.18 9.07 0.63
CA ALA A 64 -2.37 10.40 1.18
C ALA A 64 -3.24 11.27 0.26
N ARG A 65 -3.62 12.45 0.73
CA ARG A 65 -4.23 13.53 -0.07
C ARG A 65 -3.44 14.83 0.15
N LEU A 66 -3.17 15.56 -0.93
CA LEU A 66 -2.75 16.97 -0.86
C LEU A 66 -4.00 17.84 -0.73
N ARG A 67 -4.10 18.60 0.36
CA ARG A 67 -5.17 19.58 0.61
C ARG A 67 -4.55 20.98 0.68
N LEU A 68 -4.99 21.87 -0.19
CA LEU A 68 -4.55 23.27 -0.22
C LEU A 68 -5.66 24.15 0.37
N GLU A 69 -5.36 24.87 1.44
CA GLU A 69 -6.31 25.78 2.10
C GLU A 69 -5.86 27.23 1.93
N ASN A 70 -6.77 28.14 1.62
CA ASN A 70 -6.45 29.56 1.46
C ASN A 70 -6.26 30.23 2.83
N SER A 71 -5.23 31.07 2.98
CA SER A 71 -4.88 31.77 4.22
C SER A 71 -4.32 33.16 3.89
N ASP A 72 -5.23 34.10 3.61
CA ASP A 72 -5.08 35.55 3.33
C ASP A 72 -4.11 35.95 2.21
N ASP A 73 -2.82 35.60 2.33
CA ASP A 73 -1.76 35.87 1.36
C ASP A 73 -0.98 34.62 0.89
N ALA A 74 -1.37 33.42 1.36
CA ALA A 74 -0.74 32.16 0.98
C ALA A 74 -1.75 31.00 0.92
N TYR A 75 -1.27 29.83 0.48
CA TYR A 75 -1.95 28.54 0.66
C TYR A 75 -1.23 27.68 1.70
N LEU A 76 -1.99 27.03 2.59
CA LEU A 76 -1.48 26.01 3.51
C LEU A 76 -1.56 24.65 2.80
N ALA A 77 -0.40 24.02 2.56
CA ALA A 77 -0.31 22.72 1.89
C ALA A 77 -0.25 21.57 2.90
N TRP A 78 -1.40 20.99 3.18
CA TRP A 78 -1.54 19.83 4.07
C TRP A 78 -1.39 18.51 3.31
N ALA A 79 -0.72 17.55 3.93
CA ALA A 79 -0.77 16.14 3.57
C ALA A 79 -1.63 15.38 4.59
N ASP A 80 -2.73 14.80 4.13
CA ASP A 80 -3.66 13.98 4.92
C ASP A 80 -3.37 12.49 4.67
N ASN A 81 -3.00 11.71 5.69
CA ASN A 81 -2.64 10.29 5.58
C ASN A 81 -3.87 9.38 5.71
N THR A 82 -4.05 8.44 4.78
CA THR A 82 -5.18 7.49 4.80
C THR A 82 -4.81 6.10 5.36
N LEU A 83 -3.54 5.82 5.66
CA LEU A 83 -3.08 4.55 6.20
C LEU A 83 -3.17 4.46 7.73
N ALA A 84 -3.20 3.23 8.26
CA ALA A 84 -3.04 2.95 9.69
C ALA A 84 -1.56 2.81 10.13
N GLY A 85 -0.66 3.48 9.41
CA GLY A 85 0.76 3.60 9.71
C GLY A 85 1.28 4.95 9.21
N PRO A 86 2.47 5.40 9.65
CA PRO A 86 3.05 6.64 9.18
C PRO A 86 3.41 6.58 7.69
N ILE A 87 3.48 7.75 7.06
CA ILE A 87 3.97 7.93 5.69
C ILE A 87 5.04 9.04 5.69
N GLU A 88 5.95 9.00 4.74
CA GLU A 88 6.74 10.17 4.36
C GLU A 88 6.15 10.78 3.08
N VAL A 89 6.16 12.11 3.00
CA VAL A 89 5.69 12.85 1.83
C VAL A 89 6.73 13.86 1.36
N LEU A 90 6.74 14.11 0.06
CA LEU A 90 7.59 15.08 -0.62
C LEU A 90 6.70 15.99 -1.49
N LEU A 91 6.50 17.22 -1.04
CA LEU A 91 5.76 18.27 -1.75
C LEU A 91 6.71 19.00 -2.70
N GLN A 92 6.37 19.04 -3.99
CA GLN A 92 7.17 19.63 -5.05
C GLN A 92 6.34 20.57 -5.92
N LEU A 93 6.98 21.59 -6.47
CA LEU A 93 6.42 22.38 -7.59
C LEU A 93 6.68 21.60 -8.90
N SER A 94 5.63 21.10 -9.54
CA SER A 94 5.74 20.43 -10.86
C SER A 94 5.80 21.42 -12.02
N ARG A 95 5.05 22.52 -11.93
CA ARG A 95 5.09 23.65 -12.87
C ARG A 95 4.71 24.94 -12.17
N GLY A 96 5.28 26.05 -12.62
CA GLY A 96 4.85 27.39 -12.23
C GLY A 96 6.03 28.34 -12.05
N ASP A 97 5.74 29.63 -12.02
CA ASP A 97 6.64 30.69 -11.60
C ASP A 97 6.05 31.43 -10.38
N ASN A 98 6.84 32.37 -9.83
CA ASN A 98 6.39 33.28 -8.77
C ASN A 98 5.89 32.62 -7.47
N VAL A 99 6.41 31.45 -7.07
CA VAL A 99 6.04 30.77 -5.80
C VAL A 99 7.25 30.54 -4.89
N ALA A 100 7.05 30.84 -3.61
CA ALA A 100 7.92 30.44 -2.50
C ALA A 100 7.17 29.47 -1.57
N GLY A 101 7.93 28.62 -0.87
CA GLY A 101 7.42 27.75 0.17
C GLY A 101 8.14 28.00 1.50
N GLU A 102 7.43 27.84 2.62
CA GLU A 102 7.99 27.83 3.97
C GLU A 102 7.50 26.57 4.73
N PRO A 103 8.33 25.52 4.89
CA PRO A 103 9.68 25.35 4.35
C PRO A 103 9.77 25.36 2.82
N ALA A 104 10.95 25.71 2.30
CA ALA A 104 11.22 25.80 0.86
C ALA A 104 10.94 24.49 0.12
N LEU A 105 10.43 24.61 -1.10
CA LEU A 105 10.19 23.45 -1.96
C LEU A 105 11.50 22.97 -2.63
N PRO A 106 11.71 21.65 -2.76
CA PRO A 106 10.80 20.58 -2.37
C PRO A 106 10.85 20.28 -0.86
N ALA A 107 9.67 20.25 -0.22
CA ALA A 107 9.52 20.14 1.24
C ALA A 107 9.11 18.71 1.64
N ARG A 108 9.68 18.19 2.73
CA ARG A 108 9.34 16.86 3.27
C ARG A 108 8.64 16.93 4.62
N ALA A 109 7.77 15.98 4.87
CA ALA A 109 7.18 15.72 6.19
C ALA A 109 6.97 14.21 6.42
N THR A 110 6.95 13.79 7.68
CA THR A 110 6.40 12.48 8.08
C THR A 110 5.01 12.72 8.66
N VAL A 111 3.99 12.08 8.09
CA VAL A 111 2.60 12.23 8.52
C VAL A 111 2.20 11.00 9.34
N PRO A 112 1.73 11.15 10.60
CA PRO A 112 1.36 10.02 11.44
C PRO A 112 0.13 9.27 10.89
N ALA A 113 -0.07 8.04 11.36
CA ALA A 113 -1.21 7.19 10.97
C ALA A 113 -2.55 7.94 11.12
N ARG A 114 -3.36 7.97 10.04
CA ARG A 114 -4.66 8.69 9.97
C ARG A 114 -4.62 10.20 10.30
N GLY A 115 -3.45 10.82 10.36
CA GLY A 115 -3.27 12.24 10.70
C GLY A 115 -3.07 13.15 9.50
N SER A 116 -2.92 14.45 9.79
CA SER A 116 -2.64 15.50 8.81
C SER A 116 -1.44 16.34 9.27
N VAL A 117 -0.56 16.73 8.35
CA VAL A 117 0.58 17.62 8.62
C VAL A 117 0.67 18.71 7.55
N LEU A 118 0.91 19.95 8.00
CA LEU A 118 1.24 21.08 7.13
C LEU A 118 2.68 20.90 6.62
N VAL A 119 2.84 20.70 5.31
CA VAL A 119 4.13 20.42 4.68
C VAL A 119 4.85 21.72 4.27
N SER A 120 4.10 22.75 3.87
CA SER A 120 4.63 24.08 3.53
C SER A 120 3.51 25.15 3.50
N ARG A 121 3.82 26.40 3.85
CA ARG A 121 3.03 27.59 3.49
C ARG A 121 3.53 28.11 2.14
N LEU A 122 2.62 28.22 1.17
CA LEU A 122 2.91 28.53 -0.24
C LEU A 122 2.48 29.96 -0.56
N GLY A 123 3.44 30.89 -0.63
CA GLY A 123 3.23 32.30 -0.95
C GLY A 123 3.71 32.67 -2.36
N THR A 124 3.45 33.90 -2.80
CA THR A 124 4.09 34.47 -4.00
C THR A 124 5.45 35.08 -3.67
N ILE A 125 6.37 35.08 -4.65
CA ILE A 125 7.68 35.76 -4.49
C ILE A 125 7.50 37.28 -4.70
N ASP A 126 6.69 37.64 -5.70
CA ASP A 126 6.31 39.00 -6.07
C ASP A 126 4.76 39.09 -6.01
N PRO A 127 4.18 39.82 -5.04
CA PRO A 127 2.73 39.95 -4.88
C PRO A 127 2.06 40.89 -5.90
N THR A 128 2.83 41.49 -6.81
CA THR A 128 2.31 42.32 -7.91
C THR A 128 2.06 41.52 -9.20
N ARG A 129 2.78 40.41 -9.37
CA ARG A 129 2.65 39.47 -10.48
C ARG A 129 1.60 38.41 -10.18
N ASP A 130 0.92 37.94 -11.22
CA ASP A 130 0.21 36.66 -11.16
C ASP A 130 1.20 35.51 -11.02
N GLY A 131 0.70 34.36 -10.56
CA GLY A 131 1.41 33.09 -10.59
C GLY A 131 0.39 31.96 -10.75
N ARG A 132 0.73 30.95 -11.54
CA ARG A 132 -0.05 29.71 -11.63
C ARG A 132 0.87 28.53 -11.36
N SER A 133 0.48 27.68 -10.41
CA SER A 133 1.34 26.58 -9.95
C SER A 133 0.62 25.26 -9.84
N GLU A 134 1.29 24.21 -10.29
CA GLU A 134 0.90 22.81 -10.20
C GLU A 134 1.80 22.13 -9.16
N PHE A 135 1.22 21.67 -8.06
CA PHE A 135 1.95 21.01 -6.97
C PHE A 135 1.76 19.51 -7.02
N ARG A 136 2.85 18.77 -6.80
CA ARG A 136 2.85 17.31 -6.64
C ARG A 136 3.15 16.94 -5.20
N LEU A 137 2.40 15.99 -4.67
CA LEU A 137 2.76 15.28 -3.45
C LEU A 137 3.10 13.84 -3.81
N GLU A 138 4.38 13.49 -3.68
CA GLU A 138 4.87 12.10 -3.71
C GLU A 138 4.81 11.51 -2.29
N VAL A 139 4.60 10.19 -2.18
CA VAL A 139 4.29 9.53 -0.90
C VAL A 139 4.95 8.15 -0.81
N VAL A 140 5.56 7.83 0.32
CA VAL A 140 6.09 6.49 0.63
C VAL A 140 5.54 5.99 1.97
N PRO A 141 5.03 4.75 2.06
CA PRO A 141 4.59 4.18 3.32
C PRO A 141 5.78 3.87 4.24
N GLY A 142 5.60 4.12 5.54
CA GLY A 142 6.56 3.81 6.60
C GLY A 142 7.34 5.03 7.09
N ASP A 143 7.79 4.95 8.34
CA ASP A 143 8.63 5.96 8.97
C ASP A 143 10.07 5.87 8.41
N PRO A 144 10.65 6.94 7.85
CA PRO A 144 12.03 6.91 7.34
C PRO A 144 13.08 6.68 8.45
N SER A 145 12.73 6.95 9.71
CA SER A 145 13.58 6.71 10.88
C SER A 145 13.48 5.28 11.43
N ALA A 146 12.66 4.41 10.83
CA ALA A 146 12.45 3.02 11.26
C ALA A 146 13.76 2.25 11.46
N LYS A 147 13.87 1.55 12.60
CA LYS A 147 15.09 0.85 13.07
C LYS A 147 14.82 -0.65 13.17
N PRO A 148 14.97 -1.42 12.07
CA PRO A 148 14.79 -2.86 12.07
C PRO A 148 15.58 -3.54 13.18
N ARG A 149 14.94 -4.47 13.88
CA ARG A 149 15.60 -5.37 14.83
C ARG A 149 15.80 -6.73 14.16
N ASP A 150 16.86 -7.45 14.50
CA ASP A 150 16.96 -8.86 14.11
C ASP A 150 15.89 -9.65 14.86
N VAL A 151 14.86 -10.07 14.15
CA VAL A 151 13.72 -10.83 14.68
C VAL A 151 13.37 -11.97 13.76
N GLU A 152 12.73 -12.98 14.32
CA GLU A 152 12.28 -14.15 13.58
C GLU A 152 10.83 -13.98 13.11
N TYR A 153 10.64 -14.01 11.79
CA TYR A 153 9.34 -14.14 11.15
C TYR A 153 8.90 -15.61 11.13
N GLY A 154 7.64 -15.90 11.45
CA GLY A 154 7.05 -17.22 11.23
C GLY A 154 6.72 -17.46 9.76
N TYR A 155 6.71 -18.71 9.33
CA TYR A 155 6.26 -19.09 7.98
C TYR A 155 4.81 -18.62 7.71
N PRO A 156 4.56 -17.87 6.61
CA PRO A 156 3.30 -17.14 6.41
C PRO A 156 2.16 -17.97 5.79
N LEU A 157 2.28 -19.29 5.68
CA LEU A 157 1.28 -20.18 5.05
C LEU A 157 0.89 -21.35 5.95
N ARG A 158 -0.37 -21.78 5.86
CA ARG A 158 -0.84 -23.08 6.38
C ARG A 158 -0.95 -24.09 5.23
N THR A 159 0.19 -24.67 4.86
CA THR A 159 0.35 -25.72 3.84
C THR A 159 1.05 -26.94 4.45
N PRO A 160 0.76 -28.18 4.02
CA PRO A 160 1.49 -29.37 4.47
C PRO A 160 2.95 -29.40 4.00
N GLU A 161 3.25 -28.81 2.85
CA GLU A 161 4.61 -28.79 2.27
C GLU A 161 5.12 -27.36 2.11
N LEU A 162 6.40 -27.15 2.43
CA LEU A 162 7.11 -25.89 2.21
C LEU A 162 7.90 -25.96 0.90
N ARG A 163 7.55 -25.09 -0.05
CA ARG A 163 8.29 -24.89 -1.30
C ARG A 163 8.53 -23.41 -1.54
N VAL A 164 9.79 -23.06 -1.81
CA VAL A 164 10.21 -21.73 -2.26
C VAL A 164 10.46 -21.82 -3.76
N ASP A 165 9.80 -20.97 -4.54
CA ASP A 165 10.02 -20.84 -5.98
C ASP A 165 11.07 -19.78 -6.31
N GLN A 166 11.17 -18.72 -5.49
CA GLN A 166 12.18 -17.69 -5.64
C GLN A 166 12.61 -17.11 -4.28
N GLY A 167 13.92 -16.94 -4.08
CA GLY A 167 14.50 -16.31 -2.88
C GLY A 167 15.00 -14.88 -3.15
N PHE A 168 15.83 -14.38 -2.23
CA PHE A 168 16.49 -13.08 -2.38
C PHE A 168 17.30 -13.02 -3.69
N GLY A 169 17.36 -11.85 -4.35
CA GLY A 169 18.11 -11.66 -5.61
C GLY A 169 17.57 -12.41 -6.83
N GLY A 170 16.41 -13.07 -6.72
CA GLY A 170 15.75 -13.81 -7.79
C GLY A 170 15.50 -12.99 -9.07
N GLY A 171 15.89 -13.55 -10.22
CA GLY A 171 15.98 -12.82 -11.47
C GLY A 171 14.65 -12.38 -12.11
N PHE A 172 13.50 -12.98 -11.75
CA PHE A 172 12.21 -12.66 -12.38
C PHE A 172 11.60 -11.37 -11.81
N SER A 173 11.56 -11.24 -10.48
CA SER A 173 10.86 -10.16 -9.78
C SER A 173 11.59 -9.61 -8.54
N HIS A 174 12.70 -10.22 -8.11
CA HIS A 174 13.46 -9.81 -6.91
C HIS A 174 14.78 -9.12 -7.29
N ASN A 175 14.73 -8.29 -8.34
CA ASN A 175 15.88 -7.59 -8.91
C ASN A 175 15.87 -6.06 -8.65
N ASP A 176 14.74 -5.50 -8.17
CA ASP A 176 14.62 -4.09 -7.79
C ASP A 176 14.70 -3.88 -6.25
N VAL A 177 14.88 -2.63 -5.82
CA VAL A 177 15.07 -2.25 -4.40
C VAL A 177 13.89 -2.65 -3.49
N GLN A 178 12.65 -2.61 -3.96
CA GLN A 178 11.46 -2.93 -3.17
C GLN A 178 11.28 -4.44 -2.95
N ASN A 179 11.87 -5.28 -3.80
CA ASN A 179 11.64 -6.72 -3.84
C ASN A 179 12.91 -7.59 -3.74
N ARG A 180 14.12 -7.00 -3.76
CA ARG A 180 15.40 -7.73 -3.70
C ARG A 180 15.51 -8.77 -2.58
N HIS A 181 14.92 -8.50 -1.42
CA HIS A 181 14.89 -9.41 -0.27
C HIS A 181 13.49 -10.01 -0.05
N ALA A 182 12.74 -10.28 -1.12
CA ALA A 182 11.47 -10.99 -1.06
C ALA A 182 11.64 -12.50 -1.29
N VAL A 183 10.59 -13.26 -0.97
CA VAL A 183 10.53 -14.72 -1.13
C VAL A 183 9.15 -15.10 -1.67
N ASP A 184 9.15 -15.89 -2.74
CA ASP A 184 7.95 -16.44 -3.36
C ASP A 184 7.75 -17.89 -2.89
N PHE A 185 6.70 -18.11 -2.11
CA PHE A 185 6.31 -19.44 -1.60
C PHE A 185 5.23 -20.04 -2.50
N ALA A 186 5.48 -21.22 -3.08
CA ALA A 186 4.49 -21.90 -3.90
C ALA A 186 3.25 -22.26 -3.06
N ALA A 187 2.07 -21.87 -3.52
CA ALA A 187 0.82 -22.03 -2.78
C ALA A 187 -0.37 -22.11 -3.74
N GLU A 188 -1.22 -23.12 -3.58
CA GLU A 188 -2.48 -23.20 -4.33
C GLU A 188 -3.39 -22.02 -4.02
N ILE A 189 -4.25 -21.61 -4.95
CA ILE A 189 -5.20 -20.51 -4.71
C ILE A 189 -6.16 -20.91 -3.59
N GLY A 190 -6.16 -20.16 -2.48
CA GLY A 190 -6.98 -20.46 -1.30
C GLY A 190 -6.21 -21.08 -0.12
N THR A 191 -4.90 -21.31 -0.22
CA THR A 191 -4.07 -21.65 0.95
C THR A 191 -4.17 -20.53 2.01
N PRO A 192 -4.42 -20.83 3.29
CA PRO A 192 -4.53 -19.80 4.33
C PRO A 192 -3.20 -19.07 4.56
N VAL A 193 -3.22 -17.75 4.41
CA VAL A 193 -2.08 -16.85 4.69
C VAL A 193 -2.20 -16.33 6.12
N VAL A 194 -1.11 -16.40 6.87
CA VAL A 194 -1.01 -15.94 8.27
C VAL A 194 0.02 -14.84 8.43
N ALA A 195 -0.20 -13.96 9.41
CA ALA A 195 0.78 -12.96 9.81
C ALA A 195 2.05 -13.66 10.33
N ALA A 196 3.17 -13.42 9.65
CA ALA A 196 4.49 -13.93 10.02
C ALA A 196 5.01 -13.32 11.33
N ARG A 197 4.59 -12.09 11.65
CA ARG A 197 4.91 -11.36 12.88
C ARG A 197 3.72 -10.47 13.25
N GLU A 198 3.50 -10.27 14.54
CA GLU A 198 2.48 -9.38 15.11
C GLU A 198 2.66 -7.91 14.69
N GLY A 199 1.57 -7.16 14.63
CA GLY A 199 1.61 -5.75 14.21
C GLY A 199 0.22 -5.19 13.90
N THR A 200 0.18 -4.06 13.21
CA THR A 200 -1.04 -3.38 12.76
C THR A 200 -1.18 -3.48 11.25
N VAL A 201 -2.34 -3.90 10.75
CA VAL A 201 -2.67 -3.91 9.32
C VAL A 201 -2.72 -2.47 8.81
N MET A 202 -1.68 -2.07 8.08
CA MET A 202 -1.42 -0.69 7.66
C MET A 202 -2.13 -0.32 6.36
N GLN A 203 -2.19 -1.27 5.42
CA GLN A 203 -2.75 -1.10 4.07
C GLN A 203 -3.29 -2.45 3.58
N VAL A 204 -4.35 -2.42 2.77
CA VAL A 204 -5.00 -3.58 2.14
C VAL A 204 -5.45 -3.21 0.74
N GLU A 205 -5.25 -4.10 -0.23
CA GLU A 205 -5.91 -4.12 -1.55
C GLU A 205 -6.48 -5.54 -1.76
N SER A 206 -7.71 -5.70 -2.24
CA SER A 206 -8.38 -7.03 -2.26
C SER A 206 -9.37 -7.28 -3.42
N ASP A 207 -9.61 -6.29 -4.27
CA ASP A 207 -10.62 -6.30 -5.35
C ASP A 207 -10.04 -6.51 -6.76
N PHE A 208 -8.72 -6.65 -6.91
CA PHE A 208 -8.10 -6.93 -8.21
C PHE A 208 -8.32 -8.40 -8.63
N ASP A 209 -8.66 -8.60 -9.91
CA ASP A 209 -9.16 -9.86 -10.46
C ASP A 209 -8.29 -10.44 -11.61
N LYS A 210 -7.13 -9.85 -11.89
CA LYS A 210 -6.34 -10.15 -13.11
C LYS A 210 -4.94 -10.64 -12.78
N ALA A 211 -4.34 -11.36 -13.73
CA ALA A 211 -3.07 -12.06 -13.58
C ALA A 211 -2.28 -12.09 -14.90
N GLY A 212 -0.95 -12.20 -14.81
CA GLY A 212 -0.11 -12.72 -15.89
C GLY A 212 1.18 -11.95 -16.18
N LEU A 213 1.84 -12.31 -17.28
CA LEU A 213 3.23 -11.94 -17.61
C LEU A 213 3.41 -10.63 -18.40
N ASN A 214 2.35 -9.84 -18.63
CA ASN A 214 2.50 -8.49 -19.18
C ASN A 214 2.66 -7.50 -18.02
N SER A 215 3.87 -6.97 -17.83
CA SER A 215 4.22 -6.06 -16.74
C SER A 215 3.48 -4.71 -16.81
N GLU A 216 3.26 -4.18 -18.02
CA GLU A 216 2.52 -2.91 -18.23
C GLU A 216 1.06 -3.01 -17.74
N LYS A 217 0.44 -4.19 -17.91
CA LYS A 217 -0.97 -4.46 -17.61
C LYS A 217 -1.22 -5.00 -16.21
N TYR A 218 -0.23 -5.68 -15.61
CA TYR A 218 -0.40 -6.40 -14.34
C TYR A 218 0.65 -6.08 -13.26
N GLY A 219 1.75 -5.40 -13.59
CA GLY A 219 2.79 -5.03 -12.62
C GLY A 219 2.37 -3.93 -11.65
N GLY A 220 1.45 -3.05 -12.07
CA GLY A 220 0.99 -1.91 -11.26
C GLY A 220 -0.03 -2.23 -10.16
N ARG A 221 -0.58 -3.45 -10.09
CA ARG A 221 -1.60 -3.81 -9.08
C ARG A 221 -1.61 -5.32 -8.77
N ALA A 222 -1.71 -5.65 -7.49
CA ALA A 222 -1.99 -6.98 -6.96
C ALA A 222 -2.83 -6.82 -5.67
N ASN A 223 -3.51 -7.87 -5.22
CA ASN A 223 -4.11 -7.84 -3.87
C ASN A 223 -3.03 -8.15 -2.84
N PHE A 224 -3.06 -7.43 -1.72
CA PHE A 224 -2.10 -7.61 -0.64
C PHE A 224 -2.60 -7.16 0.73
N VAL A 225 -1.88 -7.62 1.76
CA VAL A 225 -1.91 -7.05 3.11
C VAL A 225 -0.51 -6.49 3.42
N ARG A 226 -0.44 -5.29 3.99
CA ARG A 226 0.79 -4.72 4.58
C ARG A 226 0.60 -4.62 6.09
N ILE A 227 1.47 -5.27 6.87
CA ILE A 227 1.47 -5.20 8.35
C ILE A 227 2.65 -4.34 8.80
N LEU A 228 2.40 -3.29 9.56
CA LEU A 228 3.40 -2.48 10.24
C LEU A 228 3.76 -3.11 11.59
N HIS A 229 5.05 -3.23 11.89
CA HIS A 229 5.58 -3.73 13.14
C HIS A 229 6.06 -2.58 14.07
N ASP A 230 6.30 -2.91 15.33
CA ASP A 230 6.67 -1.99 16.41
C ASP A 230 8.07 -1.33 16.26
N ASP A 231 8.90 -1.82 15.33
CA ASP A 231 10.20 -1.22 14.97
C ASP A 231 10.15 -0.39 13.66
N GLY A 232 8.96 -0.22 13.08
CA GLY A 232 8.74 0.49 11.82
C GLY A 232 8.98 -0.34 10.56
N THR A 233 9.37 -1.62 10.67
CA THR A 233 9.37 -2.53 9.51
C THR A 233 7.94 -2.86 9.06
N MET A 234 7.78 -3.21 7.78
CA MET A 234 6.49 -3.56 7.19
C MET A 234 6.59 -4.91 6.46
N ALA A 235 5.86 -5.93 6.92
CA ALA A 235 5.71 -7.17 6.16
C ALA A 235 4.63 -7.01 5.08
N MET A 236 4.96 -7.37 3.85
CA MET A 236 4.10 -7.43 2.68
C MET A 236 3.71 -8.88 2.38
N TYR A 237 2.43 -9.11 2.06
CA TYR A 237 1.86 -10.41 1.70
C TYR A 237 1.02 -10.20 0.43
N ALA A 238 1.56 -10.52 -0.74
CA ALA A 238 1.01 -10.12 -2.04
C ALA A 238 0.51 -11.30 -2.91
N HIS A 239 -0.06 -10.96 -4.06
CA HIS A 239 -0.73 -11.86 -5.01
C HIS A 239 -1.95 -12.61 -4.45
N LEU A 240 -2.53 -12.12 -3.35
CA LEU A 240 -3.69 -12.73 -2.69
C LEU A 240 -4.89 -12.87 -3.66
N LYS A 241 -5.77 -13.84 -3.42
CA LYS A 241 -6.96 -13.97 -4.30
C LYS A 241 -7.92 -12.79 -4.12
N THR A 242 -8.69 -12.50 -5.16
CA THR A 242 -9.79 -11.54 -5.11
C THR A 242 -10.78 -11.92 -4.01
N ASP A 243 -11.24 -10.93 -3.25
CA ASP A 243 -12.04 -11.11 -2.02
C ASP A 243 -11.38 -12.05 -0.97
N GLY A 244 -10.06 -12.20 -1.04
CA GLY A 244 -9.28 -13.13 -0.21
C GLY A 244 -8.72 -12.54 1.08
N VAL A 245 -8.81 -11.23 1.29
CA VAL A 245 -8.31 -10.59 2.51
C VAL A 245 -9.34 -10.70 3.64
N MET A 246 -8.88 -11.11 4.81
CA MET A 246 -9.72 -11.42 5.99
C MET A 246 -9.49 -10.46 7.16
N VAL A 247 -8.79 -9.34 6.91
CA VAL A 247 -8.45 -8.30 7.90
C VAL A 247 -8.68 -6.90 7.35
N ARG A 248 -8.96 -5.94 8.22
CA ARG A 248 -9.20 -4.53 7.87
C ARG A 248 -8.07 -3.61 8.30
N VAL A 249 -7.88 -2.50 7.59
CA VAL A 249 -6.87 -1.48 7.94
C VAL A 249 -7.13 -0.92 9.34
N GLY A 250 -6.10 -0.88 10.17
CA GLY A 250 -6.15 -0.53 11.60
C GLY A 250 -6.32 -1.72 12.55
N GLN A 251 -6.53 -2.93 12.04
CA GLN A 251 -6.63 -4.14 12.86
C GLN A 251 -5.26 -4.57 13.41
N GLN A 252 -5.15 -4.79 14.71
CA GLN A 252 -4.01 -5.50 15.30
C GLN A 252 -4.12 -7.00 14.98
N VAL A 253 -2.97 -7.62 14.67
CA VAL A 253 -2.86 -9.05 14.35
C VAL A 253 -1.68 -9.67 15.10
N ARG A 254 -1.80 -10.95 15.47
CA ARG A 254 -0.74 -11.73 16.15
C ARG A 254 0.00 -12.66 15.18
N ARG A 255 1.26 -13.02 15.44
CA ARG A 255 1.97 -14.07 14.70
C ARG A 255 1.11 -15.35 14.64
N GLY A 256 0.95 -15.92 13.44
CA GLY A 256 0.10 -17.10 13.18
C GLY A 256 -1.40 -16.85 13.00
N GLN A 257 -1.88 -15.61 13.20
CA GLN A 257 -3.26 -15.22 12.90
C GLN A 257 -3.49 -15.18 11.39
N GLN A 258 -4.61 -15.75 10.93
CA GLN A 258 -4.98 -15.73 9.51
C GLN A 258 -5.36 -14.32 9.07
N ILE A 259 -4.77 -13.86 7.97
CA ILE A 259 -4.95 -12.51 7.40
C ILE A 259 -5.57 -12.54 6.00
N GLY A 260 -5.52 -13.67 5.32
CA GLY A 260 -6.15 -13.83 4.01
C GLY A 260 -5.90 -15.21 3.40
N LEU A 261 -6.04 -15.26 2.08
CA LEU A 261 -5.91 -16.45 1.26
C LEU A 261 -4.99 -16.16 0.06
N SER A 262 -4.06 -17.08 -0.23
CA SER A 262 -3.17 -17.01 -1.40
C SER A 262 -3.96 -16.96 -2.72
N GLY A 263 -3.31 -16.48 -3.77
CA GLY A 263 -3.93 -16.32 -5.08
C GLY A 263 -2.92 -16.33 -6.21
N ASN A 264 -3.20 -15.50 -7.22
CA ASN A 264 -2.38 -15.37 -8.42
C ASN A 264 -2.54 -13.96 -9.04
N THR A 265 -2.84 -12.92 -8.25
CA THR A 265 -3.26 -11.61 -8.79
C THR A 265 -2.09 -10.66 -9.02
N GLY A 266 -2.07 -9.95 -10.14
CA GLY A 266 -0.96 -9.09 -10.56
C GLY A 266 0.03 -9.78 -11.50
N PHE A 267 1.27 -9.28 -11.51
CA PHE A 267 2.34 -9.82 -12.36
C PHE A 267 2.88 -11.13 -11.78
N THR A 268 2.46 -12.27 -12.35
CA THR A 268 2.73 -13.61 -11.83
C THR A 268 2.93 -14.63 -12.95
N THR A 269 3.72 -15.68 -12.65
CA THR A 269 3.87 -16.90 -13.47
C THR A 269 2.80 -17.96 -13.13
N GLY A 270 2.36 -18.00 -11.88
CA GLY A 270 1.37 -18.95 -11.35
C GLY A 270 1.12 -18.74 -9.85
N PRO A 271 0.23 -19.54 -9.23
CA PRO A 271 -0.17 -19.35 -7.83
C PRO A 271 0.97 -19.46 -6.82
N HIS A 272 1.14 -18.41 -6.01
CA HIS A 272 2.12 -18.33 -4.94
C HIS A 272 1.73 -17.24 -3.92
N LEU A 273 2.45 -17.18 -2.81
CA LEU A 273 2.49 -16.03 -1.91
C LEU A 273 3.85 -15.35 -2.05
N HIS A 274 3.85 -14.10 -2.51
CA HIS A 274 5.02 -13.23 -2.43
C HIS A 274 5.07 -12.58 -1.05
N PHE A 275 6.21 -12.71 -0.37
CA PHE A 275 6.45 -12.15 0.96
C PHE A 275 7.73 -11.30 0.99
N ALA A 276 7.64 -10.08 1.52
CA ALA A 276 8.78 -9.19 1.67
C ALA A 276 8.73 -8.43 3.00
N VAL A 277 9.89 -8.13 3.60
CA VAL A 277 9.98 -7.17 4.71
C VAL A 277 10.57 -5.87 4.16
N GLN A 278 9.83 -4.77 4.30
CA GLN A 278 10.14 -3.47 3.72
C GLN A 278 10.28 -2.38 4.78
N VAL A 279 11.03 -1.32 4.45
CA VAL A 279 11.23 -0.09 5.24
C VAL A 279 11.21 1.12 4.32
N ASN A 280 10.88 2.29 4.87
CA ASN A 280 11.16 3.56 4.21
C ASN A 280 12.61 4.00 4.51
N ARG A 281 13.31 4.53 3.50
CA ARG A 281 14.68 5.04 3.54
C ARG A 281 14.82 6.41 2.89
N GLY A 282 13.87 7.31 3.18
CA GLY A 282 13.92 8.70 2.75
C GLY A 282 13.36 8.88 1.34
N MET A 283 12.03 8.80 1.22
CA MET A 283 11.28 8.75 -0.04
C MET A 283 11.65 7.56 -0.95
N GLN A 284 12.19 6.48 -0.37
CA GLN A 284 12.40 5.21 -1.06
C GLN A 284 11.91 4.04 -0.18
N LEU A 285 10.99 3.26 -0.71
CA LEU A 285 10.61 1.97 -0.13
C LEU A 285 11.68 0.93 -0.49
N GLN A 286 12.20 0.20 0.49
CA GLN A 286 13.29 -0.76 0.31
C GLN A 286 13.00 -2.08 1.03
N SER A 287 13.23 -3.21 0.37
CA SER A 287 13.27 -4.52 1.02
C SER A 287 14.56 -4.71 1.82
N ILE A 288 14.46 -5.39 2.96
CA ILE A 288 15.59 -5.75 3.83
C ILE A 288 15.63 -7.27 4.05
N PRO A 289 16.82 -7.86 4.23
CA PRO A 289 16.93 -9.26 4.61
C PRO A 289 16.29 -9.50 5.98
N PHE A 290 15.69 -10.68 6.13
CA PHE A 290 15.02 -11.11 7.36
C PHE A 290 15.29 -12.59 7.65
N ARG A 291 15.11 -13.00 8.90
CA ARG A 291 15.13 -14.41 9.32
C ARG A 291 13.71 -14.95 9.34
N MET A 292 13.49 -16.17 8.83
CA MET A 292 12.20 -16.85 8.91
C MET A 292 12.35 -18.27 9.46
N PHE A 293 11.38 -18.73 10.25
CA PHE A 293 11.30 -20.09 10.79
C PHE A 293 10.09 -20.82 10.19
N GLY A 294 10.37 -21.92 9.49
CA GLY A 294 9.38 -22.85 8.93
C GLY A 294 9.21 -24.12 9.76
N PRO A 295 8.39 -25.07 9.31
CA PRO A 295 8.09 -26.29 10.07
C PRO A 295 9.32 -27.11 10.50
N GLU A 296 10.39 -27.06 9.69
CA GLU A 296 11.62 -27.84 9.90
C GLU A 296 12.78 -27.02 10.50
N GLY A 297 12.60 -25.71 10.76
CA GLY A 297 13.62 -24.84 11.34
C GLY A 297 13.82 -23.50 10.62
N ILE A 298 15.01 -22.91 10.80
CA ILE A 298 15.37 -21.61 10.19
C ILE A 298 15.56 -21.77 8.68
N LEU A 299 14.76 -21.06 7.90
CA LEU A 299 14.83 -21.01 6.46
C LEU A 299 16.04 -20.17 6.01
N ARG A 300 16.75 -20.64 4.99
CA ARG A 300 17.93 -19.96 4.41
C ARG A 300 17.65 -19.60 2.97
N PHE A 301 17.47 -18.31 2.71
CA PHE A 301 17.28 -17.78 1.35
C PHE A 301 18.65 -17.41 0.78
N SER A 302 19.06 -18.10 -0.29
CA SER A 302 20.28 -17.74 -1.03
C SER A 302 20.04 -16.52 -1.90
N GLU A 303 21.02 -15.62 -2.02
CA GLU A 303 20.94 -14.44 -2.90
C GLU A 303 21.06 -14.80 -4.40
N VAL A 304 21.47 -16.04 -4.73
CA VAL A 304 21.55 -16.56 -6.10
C VAL A 304 21.26 -18.06 -6.12
N GLY A 305 20.20 -18.46 -6.83
CA GLY A 305 20.13 -19.71 -7.61
C GLY A 305 20.18 -21.07 -6.89
N ALA A 306 20.25 -21.15 -5.56
CA ALA A 306 20.34 -22.44 -4.89
C ALA A 306 18.96 -23.13 -4.74
N ARG A 307 18.87 -24.39 -5.18
CA ARG A 307 17.90 -25.34 -4.61
C ARG A 307 18.11 -25.40 -3.08
N LEU A 308 17.02 -25.56 -2.34
CA LEU A 308 17.09 -25.93 -0.92
C LEU A 308 17.91 -27.22 -0.79
N THR A 309 19.06 -27.11 -0.13
CA THR A 309 19.81 -28.27 0.39
C THR A 309 19.18 -28.68 1.71
N ARG A 310 19.05 -30.00 1.91
CA ARG A 310 18.60 -30.60 3.18
C ARG A 310 19.69 -30.50 4.24
#